data_AF-A0A2D6SY24-F1
#
_entry.id   AF-A0A2D6SY24-F1
#
_cell.length_a   1.000
_cell.length_b   1.000
_cell.length_c   1.000
_cell.angle_alpha   90.00
_cell.angle_beta   90.00
_cell.angle_gamma   90.00
#
_symmetry.space_group_name_H-M   'P 1'
#
loop_
_entity.id
_entity.type
_entity.pdbx_description
1 polymer ?
#
loop_
_entity_poly.entity_id
_entity_poly.type
_entity_poly.pdbx_seq_one_letter_code
_entity_poly.pdbx_strand_id
1 'polypeptide(L)'
;MQFYGSISDDFYSYMHLNTEMQLSASRDTVLAFFERVQKTYPSMRNFYTRDNGDFVLEEDKEQGHQRWLSLEPRRVCSGCLNPNSIEEALEQHNLVLELIPYMLSVSPLDCEALDYMMGFDFSYRGNHDQLVAEALGAGSAMDGLMEVPGAQVLNFEPSMTLALDESCRRQARLMIETRTNAYQVRRSDFPEDQISVYFTARQYGSLDPNTSFQETLVGLREQCEHLLETQVIDSVLRPLATAIATR
;
A
#
# COMPACT_ATOMS: atom_id res chain seq x y z
N MET A 1 -1.99 12.19 -13.92
CA MET A 1 -1.36 10.88 -14.24
C MET A 1 0.15 10.94 -14.20
N GLN A 2 0.81 11.84 -14.93
CA GLN A 2 2.23 12.20 -14.76
C GLN A 2 2.59 12.83 -13.40
N PHE A 3 1.62 12.91 -12.48
CA PHE A 3 1.68 13.73 -11.28
C PHE A 3 2.38 12.99 -10.13
N TYR A 4 1.96 11.75 -9.83
CA TYR A 4 2.59 10.98 -8.75
C TYR A 4 4.04 10.61 -9.06
N GLY A 5 4.33 10.14 -10.29
CA GLY A 5 5.71 9.89 -10.73
C GLY A 5 6.58 11.15 -10.91
N SER A 6 6.03 12.35 -10.70
CA SER A 6 6.83 13.59 -10.58
C SER A 6 7.16 13.95 -9.13
N ILE A 7 6.56 13.24 -8.17
CA ILE A 7 6.65 13.53 -6.74
C ILE A 7 7.47 12.45 -6.02
N SER A 8 7.31 11.17 -6.38
CA SER A 8 8.05 10.04 -5.84
C SER A 8 8.80 9.29 -6.95
N ASP A 9 9.76 8.43 -6.57
CA ASP A 9 10.52 7.61 -7.53
C ASP A 9 9.65 6.47 -8.06
N ASP A 10 8.94 5.80 -7.15
CA ASP A 10 7.97 4.76 -7.45
C ASP A 10 6.64 5.05 -6.75
N PHE A 11 5.54 4.54 -7.30
CA PHE A 11 4.24 4.57 -6.65
C PHE A 11 3.44 3.29 -6.94
N TYR A 12 2.50 2.97 -6.06
CA TYR A 12 1.77 1.70 -6.08
C TYR A 12 0.29 1.92 -5.87
N SER A 13 -0.53 1.07 -6.48
CA SER A 13 -1.95 0.92 -6.17
C SER A 13 -2.18 -0.51 -5.66
N TYR A 14 -2.71 -0.62 -4.44
CA TYR A 14 -2.99 -1.87 -3.75
C TYR A 14 -4.49 -1.99 -3.43
N MET A 15 -4.99 -3.21 -3.53
CA MET A 15 -6.27 -3.63 -2.97
C MET A 15 -6.05 -4.87 -2.11
N HIS A 16 -6.56 -4.84 -0.87
CA HIS A 16 -6.60 -6.01 0.00
C HIS A 16 -8.04 -6.32 0.39
N LEU A 17 -8.49 -7.54 0.12
CA LEU A 17 -9.71 -8.09 0.69
C LEU A 17 -9.34 -9.07 1.80
N ASN A 18 -9.68 -8.74 3.04
CA ASN A 18 -9.48 -9.57 4.22
C ASN A 18 -10.77 -10.33 4.52
N THR A 19 -10.65 -11.60 4.89
CA THR A 19 -11.78 -12.49 5.17
C THR A 19 -11.77 -12.98 6.62
N GLU A 20 -12.97 -13.16 7.18
CA GLU A 20 -13.16 -13.72 8.52
C GLU A 20 -12.73 -15.19 8.57
N MET A 21 -13.04 -15.94 7.51
CA MET A 21 -12.66 -17.34 7.34
C MET A 21 -11.40 -17.48 6.48
N GLN A 22 -10.76 -18.66 6.58
CA GLN A 22 -9.65 -18.99 5.68
C GLN A 22 -10.14 -19.23 4.25
N LEU A 23 -9.39 -18.72 3.28
CA LEU A 23 -9.62 -18.91 1.85
C LEU A 23 -9.34 -20.37 1.45
N SER A 24 -10.00 -20.82 0.39
CA SER A 24 -9.79 -22.17 -0.15
C SER A 24 -8.35 -22.35 -0.62
N ALA A 25 -7.67 -23.36 -0.07
CA ALA A 25 -6.34 -23.79 -0.49
C ALA A 25 -6.37 -25.03 -1.42
N SER A 26 -7.55 -25.40 -1.93
CA SER A 26 -7.67 -26.51 -2.89
C SER A 26 -6.91 -26.18 -4.17
N ARG A 27 -6.01 -27.07 -4.59
CA ARG A 27 -5.15 -26.88 -5.77
C ARG A 27 -5.95 -26.45 -6.99
N ASP A 28 -7.04 -27.14 -7.29
CA ASP A 28 -7.85 -26.87 -8.48
C ASP A 28 -8.53 -25.49 -8.40
N THR A 29 -9.00 -25.11 -7.21
CA THR A 29 -9.61 -23.79 -6.96
C THR A 29 -8.60 -22.68 -7.15
N VAL A 30 -7.42 -22.82 -6.52
CA VAL A 30 -6.33 -21.83 -6.58
C VAL A 30 -5.85 -21.66 -8.02
N LEU A 31 -5.54 -22.77 -8.71
CA LEU A 31 -5.08 -22.72 -10.10
C LEU A 31 -6.14 -22.11 -11.04
N ALA A 32 -7.40 -22.53 -10.92
CA ALA A 32 -8.46 -21.97 -11.75
C ALA A 32 -8.61 -20.46 -11.57
N PHE A 33 -8.51 -19.96 -10.33
CA PHE A 33 -8.57 -18.53 -10.03
C PHE A 33 -7.42 -17.75 -10.67
N PHE A 34 -6.17 -18.18 -10.45
CA PHE A 34 -4.99 -17.51 -11.03
C PHE A 34 -4.96 -17.60 -12.56
N GLU A 35 -5.32 -18.74 -13.17
CA GLU A 35 -5.43 -18.89 -14.63
C GLU A 35 -6.50 -17.96 -15.22
N ARG A 36 -7.62 -17.75 -14.50
CA ARG A 36 -8.66 -16.82 -14.95
C ARG A 36 -8.17 -15.38 -14.96
N VAL A 37 -7.36 -14.97 -13.99
CA VAL A 37 -6.73 -13.64 -13.95
C VAL A 37 -5.67 -13.52 -15.05
N GLN A 38 -4.79 -14.52 -15.20
CA GLN A 38 -3.75 -14.55 -16.23
C GLN A 38 -4.32 -14.47 -17.65
N LYS A 39 -5.51 -15.04 -17.91
CA LYS A 39 -6.19 -14.88 -19.21
C LYS A 39 -6.46 -13.43 -19.58
N THR A 40 -6.72 -12.56 -18.59
CA THR A 40 -6.89 -11.12 -18.80
C THR A 40 -5.53 -10.41 -18.85
N TYR A 41 -4.55 -10.85 -18.04
CA TYR A 41 -3.20 -10.28 -17.96
C TYR A 41 -2.12 -11.32 -18.28
N PRO A 42 -1.87 -11.65 -19.57
CA PRO A 42 -0.96 -12.73 -19.96
C PRO A 42 0.52 -12.53 -19.57
N SER A 43 0.91 -11.29 -19.26
CA SER A 43 2.23 -10.91 -18.75
C SER A 43 2.49 -11.42 -17.33
N MET A 44 1.44 -11.64 -16.53
CA MET A 44 1.53 -12.23 -15.19
C MET A 44 1.83 -13.72 -15.31
N ARG A 45 3.11 -14.06 -15.47
CA ARG A 45 3.56 -15.43 -15.83
C ARG A 45 4.32 -16.15 -14.72
N ASN A 46 4.71 -15.45 -13.67
CA ASN A 46 5.46 -16.01 -12.56
C ASN A 46 4.51 -16.46 -11.46
N PHE A 47 4.12 -17.74 -11.48
CA PHE A 47 3.31 -18.36 -10.43
C PHE A 47 4.17 -19.21 -9.49
N TYR A 48 4.14 -18.91 -8.19
CA TYR A 48 4.93 -19.64 -7.19
C TYR A 48 4.29 -19.57 -5.79
N THR A 49 4.84 -20.35 -4.87
CA THR A 49 4.47 -20.34 -3.45
C THR A 49 5.62 -19.73 -2.65
N ARG A 50 5.33 -18.76 -1.78
CA ARG A 50 6.29 -18.18 -0.83
C ARG A 50 6.58 -19.15 0.31
N ASP A 51 7.66 -18.90 1.06
CA ASP A 51 8.06 -19.73 2.20
C ASP A 51 6.98 -19.84 3.30
N ASN A 52 6.13 -18.82 3.43
CA ASN A 52 5.01 -18.78 4.38
C ASN A 52 3.75 -19.50 3.86
N GLY A 53 3.76 -20.04 2.63
CA GLY A 53 2.65 -20.75 2.02
C GLY A 53 1.74 -19.91 1.12
N ASP A 54 2.00 -18.61 0.97
CA ASP A 54 1.16 -17.75 0.12
C ASP A 54 1.38 -18.07 -1.36
N PHE A 55 0.30 -18.07 -2.13
CA PHE A 55 0.36 -18.21 -3.59
C PHE A 55 0.51 -16.84 -4.23
N VAL A 56 1.42 -16.70 -5.19
CA VAL A 56 1.69 -15.45 -5.88
C VAL A 56 1.67 -15.67 -7.37
N LEU A 57 1.04 -14.73 -8.08
CA LEU A 57 1.15 -14.57 -9.52
C LEU A 57 1.63 -13.14 -9.81
N GLU A 58 2.76 -12.98 -10.48
CA GLU A 58 3.30 -11.66 -10.80
C GLU A 58 3.93 -11.58 -12.19
N GLU A 59 4.09 -10.34 -12.67
CA GLU A 59 4.90 -10.02 -13.84
C GLU A 59 6.40 -10.04 -13.50
N ASP A 60 7.24 -10.03 -14.54
CA ASP A 60 8.67 -9.82 -14.35
C ASP A 60 8.96 -8.38 -13.91
N LYS A 61 10.00 -8.23 -13.10
CA LYS A 61 10.38 -6.93 -12.49
C LYS A 61 11.22 -6.03 -13.40
N GLU A 62 11.45 -6.43 -14.64
CA GLU A 62 12.46 -5.80 -15.51
C GLU A 62 12.04 -4.44 -16.10
N GLN A 63 10.75 -4.10 -16.08
CA GLN A 63 10.23 -2.94 -16.82
C GLN A 63 9.87 -1.73 -15.95
N GLY A 64 10.16 -1.74 -14.64
CA GLY A 64 9.76 -0.67 -13.71
C GLY A 64 8.25 -0.55 -13.49
N HIS A 65 7.46 -1.37 -14.20
CA HIS A 65 6.04 -1.59 -14.05
C HIS A 65 5.84 -3.05 -13.66
N GLN A 66 4.98 -3.33 -12.68
CA GLN A 66 4.75 -4.70 -12.25
C GLN A 66 3.33 -4.88 -11.70
N ARG A 67 2.62 -5.90 -12.19
CA ARG A 67 1.40 -6.40 -11.57
C ARG A 67 1.68 -7.63 -10.72
N TRP A 68 1.01 -7.73 -9.58
CA TRP A 68 0.97 -8.94 -8.79
C TRP A 68 -0.41 -9.19 -8.20
N LEU A 69 -0.66 -10.45 -7.91
CA LEU A 69 -1.80 -10.95 -7.16
C LEU A 69 -1.25 -11.99 -6.18
N SER A 70 -1.68 -11.93 -4.92
CA SER A 70 -1.41 -12.99 -3.96
C SER A 70 -2.68 -13.47 -3.29
N LEU A 71 -2.64 -14.76 -2.94
CA LEU A 71 -3.66 -15.44 -2.17
C LEU A 71 -3.00 -15.97 -0.89
N GLU A 72 -3.32 -15.32 0.22
CA GLU A 72 -2.86 -15.64 1.57
C GLU A 72 -3.99 -16.35 2.34
N PRO A 73 -3.73 -16.92 3.54
CA PRO A 73 -4.75 -17.70 4.25
C PRO A 73 -6.07 -16.98 4.50
N ARG A 74 -6.06 -15.67 4.73
CA ARG A 74 -7.26 -14.85 5.03
C ARG A 74 -7.29 -13.54 4.23
N ARG A 75 -6.53 -13.48 3.13
CA ARG A 75 -6.39 -12.23 2.38
C ARG A 75 -6.15 -12.48 0.90
N VAL A 76 -6.84 -11.73 0.06
CA VAL A 76 -6.50 -11.60 -1.37
C VAL A 76 -5.89 -10.23 -1.58
N CYS A 77 -4.70 -10.18 -2.18
CA CYS A 77 -3.99 -8.94 -2.47
C CYS A 77 -3.88 -8.77 -3.97
N SER A 78 -4.30 -7.63 -4.50
CA SER A 78 -4.05 -7.24 -5.88
C SER A 78 -3.25 -5.96 -5.86
N GLY A 79 -2.19 -5.88 -6.66
CA GLY A 79 -1.42 -4.65 -6.72
C GLY A 79 -0.74 -4.41 -8.05
N CYS A 80 -0.39 -3.15 -8.27
CA CYS A 80 0.32 -2.69 -9.44
C CYS A 80 1.31 -1.57 -9.07
N LEU A 81 2.57 -1.74 -9.47
CA LEU A 81 3.66 -0.80 -9.36
C LEU A 81 3.71 0.05 -10.62
N ASN A 82 3.81 1.36 -10.42
CA ASN A 82 3.89 2.41 -11.43
C ASN A 82 2.87 2.27 -12.57
N PRO A 83 1.59 1.94 -12.36
CA PRO A 83 0.67 1.74 -13.48
C PRO A 83 0.64 2.96 -14.43
N ASN A 84 0.40 2.76 -15.74
CA ASN A 84 0.36 3.90 -16.68
C ASN A 84 -0.79 4.86 -16.34
N SER A 85 -1.83 4.34 -15.68
CA SER A 85 -2.93 5.09 -15.09
C SER A 85 -3.49 4.36 -13.87
N ILE A 86 -4.07 5.08 -12.91
CA ILE A 86 -4.69 4.46 -11.74
C ILE A 86 -5.87 3.57 -12.14
N GLU A 87 -6.56 3.94 -13.22
CA GLU A 87 -7.63 3.17 -13.84
C GLU A 87 -7.14 1.78 -14.26
N GLU A 88 -5.93 1.68 -14.83
CA GLU A 88 -5.33 0.40 -15.24
C GLU A 88 -5.07 -0.55 -14.05
N ALA A 89 -4.76 0.00 -12.88
CA ALA A 89 -4.63 -0.77 -11.65
C ALA A 89 -6.01 -1.18 -11.12
N LEU A 90 -6.97 -0.25 -11.16
CA LEU A 90 -8.34 -0.48 -10.71
C LEU A 90 -9.05 -1.57 -11.54
N GLU A 91 -8.80 -1.64 -12.85
CA GLU A 91 -9.32 -2.72 -13.71
C GLU A 91 -8.92 -4.10 -13.19
N GLN A 92 -7.68 -4.27 -12.75
CA GLN A 92 -7.20 -5.52 -12.16
C GLN A 92 -7.88 -5.80 -10.82
N HIS A 93 -7.99 -4.78 -9.95
CA HIS A 93 -8.64 -4.93 -8.65
C HIS A 93 -10.12 -5.32 -8.82
N ASN A 94 -10.84 -4.69 -9.75
CA ASN A 94 -12.23 -4.99 -10.06
C ASN A 94 -12.40 -6.40 -10.62
N LEU A 95 -11.52 -6.85 -11.53
CA LEU A 95 -11.53 -8.21 -12.02
C LEU A 95 -11.36 -9.21 -10.86
N VAL A 96 -10.40 -8.97 -9.98
CA VAL A 96 -10.15 -9.83 -8.81
C VAL A 96 -11.39 -9.90 -7.92
N LEU A 97 -11.98 -8.75 -7.57
CA LEU A 97 -13.19 -8.67 -6.73
C LEU A 97 -14.44 -9.26 -7.41
N GLU A 98 -14.52 -9.23 -8.75
CA GLU A 98 -15.58 -9.91 -9.51
C GLU A 98 -15.47 -11.43 -9.42
N LEU A 99 -14.26 -11.97 -9.49
CA LEU A 99 -14.01 -13.41 -9.52
C LEU A 99 -14.10 -14.07 -8.14
N ILE A 100 -13.67 -13.36 -7.09
CA ILE A 100 -13.55 -13.87 -5.72
C ILE A 100 -14.84 -14.57 -5.22
N PRO A 101 -16.06 -14.02 -5.38
CA PRO A 101 -17.26 -14.67 -4.91
C PRO A 101 -17.54 -16.03 -5.56
N TYR A 102 -17.27 -16.15 -6.85
CA TYR A 102 -17.60 -17.35 -7.61
C TYR A 102 -16.49 -18.41 -7.59
N MET A 103 -15.23 -17.98 -7.47
CA MET A 103 -14.08 -18.88 -7.53
C MET A 103 -13.55 -19.24 -6.14
N LEU A 104 -13.59 -18.31 -5.19
CA LEU A 104 -13.07 -18.51 -3.83
C LEU A 104 -14.16 -18.62 -2.77
N SER A 105 -15.44 -18.51 -3.16
CA SER A 105 -16.60 -18.61 -2.25
C SER A 105 -16.65 -17.55 -1.14
N VAL A 106 -16.00 -16.40 -1.36
CA VAL A 106 -16.04 -15.28 -0.42
C VAL A 106 -17.29 -14.44 -0.66
N SER A 107 -18.01 -14.13 0.40
CA SER A 107 -19.24 -13.33 0.31
C SER A 107 -19.10 -12.02 1.09
N PRO A 108 -19.98 -11.02 0.86
CA PRO A 108 -20.08 -9.82 1.70
C PRO A 108 -20.11 -10.10 3.21
N LEU A 109 -20.66 -11.23 3.64
CA LEU A 109 -20.72 -11.65 5.04
C LEU A 109 -19.35 -12.04 5.61
N ASP A 110 -18.50 -12.64 4.78
CA ASP A 110 -17.16 -13.11 5.14
C ASP A 110 -16.11 -11.98 5.04
N CYS A 111 -16.49 -10.80 4.56
CA CYS A 111 -15.60 -9.65 4.49
C CYS A 111 -15.26 -9.14 5.90
N GLU A 112 -13.99 -9.21 6.28
CA GLU A 112 -13.46 -8.59 7.50
C GLU A 112 -13.06 -7.13 7.22
N ALA A 113 -12.40 -6.87 6.09
CA ALA A 113 -12.05 -5.53 5.65
C ALA A 113 -11.72 -5.49 4.17
N LEU A 114 -12.09 -4.39 3.50
CA LEU A 114 -11.64 -4.07 2.15
C LEU A 114 -10.81 -2.78 2.18
N ASP A 115 -9.65 -2.83 1.51
CA ASP A 115 -8.70 -1.73 1.45
C ASP A 115 -8.51 -1.26 0.02
N TYR A 116 -8.40 0.06 -0.13
CA TYR A 116 -7.70 0.67 -1.25
C TYR A 116 -6.54 1.49 -0.70
N MET A 117 -5.33 1.26 -1.21
CA MET A 117 -4.12 1.90 -0.73
C MET A 117 -3.28 2.41 -1.89
N MET A 118 -2.76 3.63 -1.71
CA MET A 118 -1.69 4.18 -2.55
C MET A 118 -0.39 4.18 -1.75
N GLY A 119 0.68 3.70 -2.37
CA GLY A 119 2.04 3.75 -1.83
C GLY A 119 2.93 4.68 -2.65
N PHE A 120 3.94 5.28 -2.02
CA PHE A 120 4.94 6.14 -2.65
C PHE A 120 6.30 5.86 -2.05
N ASP A 121 7.27 5.55 -2.89
CA ASP A 121 8.63 5.22 -2.48
C ASP A 121 9.60 6.34 -2.91
N PHE A 122 10.46 6.73 -1.98
CA PHE A 122 11.47 7.77 -2.16
C PHE A 122 12.86 7.22 -1.82
N SER A 123 13.74 7.21 -2.81
CA SER A 123 15.10 6.73 -2.69
C SER A 123 15.92 7.77 -1.93
N TYR A 124 16.54 7.34 -0.84
CA TYR A 124 17.40 8.22 -0.07
C TYR A 124 18.61 7.46 0.45
N ARG A 125 19.77 8.12 0.40
CA ARG A 125 21.01 7.61 0.97
C ARG A 125 21.42 8.46 2.17
N GLY A 126 20.84 8.16 3.32
CA GLY A 126 21.11 8.88 4.56
C GLY A 126 20.36 8.29 5.74
N ASN A 127 20.28 9.05 6.84
CA ASN A 127 19.43 8.66 7.97
C ASN A 127 17.97 9.02 7.62
N HIS A 128 17.17 8.00 7.32
CA HIS A 128 15.77 8.15 6.91
C HIS A 128 14.93 8.80 8.01
N ASP A 129 15.11 8.35 9.26
CA ASP A 129 14.34 8.86 10.40
C ASP A 129 14.61 10.33 10.66
N GLN A 130 15.89 10.71 10.59
CA GLN A 130 16.29 12.12 10.71
C GLN A 130 15.67 12.97 9.60
N LEU A 131 15.73 12.50 8.35
CA LEU A 131 15.15 13.20 7.21
C LEU A 131 13.64 13.39 7.36
N VAL A 132 12.90 12.34 7.74
CA VAL A 132 11.44 12.41 7.95
C VAL A 132 11.11 13.38 9.08
N ALA A 133 11.83 13.31 10.20
CA ALA A 133 11.63 14.19 11.34
C ALA A 133 11.86 15.67 10.99
N GLU A 134 12.88 15.96 10.18
CA GLU A 134 13.20 17.31 9.71
C GLU A 134 12.20 17.81 8.66
N ALA A 135 11.78 16.95 7.73
CA ALA A 135 10.91 17.31 6.61
C ALA A 135 9.46 17.55 7.04
N LEU A 136 8.94 16.72 7.95
CA LEU A 136 7.54 16.74 8.36
C LEU A 136 7.32 17.41 9.72
N GLY A 137 8.39 17.56 10.50
CA GLY A 137 8.34 18.04 11.87
C GLY A 137 7.89 16.95 12.84
N ALA A 138 8.51 16.92 14.03
CA ALA A 138 8.11 16.02 15.12
C ALA A 138 6.97 16.62 15.99
N GLY A 139 6.58 17.87 15.70
CA GLY A 139 5.61 18.65 16.45
C GLY A 139 6.19 19.25 17.73
N SER A 140 5.51 20.27 18.26
CA SER A 140 6.01 21.07 19.39
C SER A 140 6.33 20.28 20.67
N ALA A 141 5.71 19.11 20.84
CA ALA A 141 5.98 18.22 21.98
C ALA A 141 7.32 17.48 21.86
N MET A 142 7.86 17.32 20.65
CA MET A 142 9.07 16.55 20.37
C MET A 142 10.25 17.40 19.90
N ASP A 143 10.06 18.68 19.54
CA ASP A 143 11.13 19.57 19.10
C ASP A 143 12.33 19.58 20.08
N GLY A 144 12.06 19.62 21.38
CA GLY A 144 13.12 19.58 22.39
C GLY A 144 13.95 18.28 22.41
N LEU A 145 13.40 17.16 21.92
CA LEU A 145 14.16 15.90 21.77
C LEU A 145 15.13 15.97 20.60
N MET A 146 14.77 16.68 19.52
CA MET A 146 15.60 16.90 18.34
C MET A 146 16.78 17.84 18.64
N GLU A 147 16.62 18.72 19.63
CA GLU A 147 17.65 19.70 20.04
C GLU A 147 18.65 19.16 21.07
N VAL A 148 18.48 17.92 21.55
CA VAL A 148 19.39 17.33 22.55
C VAL A 148 20.82 17.24 21.96
N PRO A 149 21.83 17.90 22.58
CA PRO A 149 23.18 17.93 22.02
C PRO A 149 23.77 16.52 21.85
N GLY A 150 24.15 16.19 20.61
CA GLY A 150 24.75 14.90 20.26
C GLY A 150 23.76 13.74 20.13
N ALA A 151 22.45 13.98 20.29
CA ALA A 151 21.44 12.99 19.95
C ALA A 151 21.31 12.84 18.43
N GLN A 152 20.92 11.64 18.01
CA GLN A 152 20.57 11.33 16.63
C GLN A 152 19.26 10.56 16.63
N VAL A 153 18.37 10.88 15.69
CA VAL A 153 17.13 10.11 15.55
C VAL A 153 17.48 8.71 15.05
N LEU A 154 16.99 7.70 15.78
CA LEU A 154 17.16 6.29 15.45
C LEU A 154 15.89 5.64 14.91
N ASN A 155 14.73 6.26 15.15
CA ASN A 155 13.44 5.81 14.65
C ASN A 155 12.45 6.98 14.70
N PHE A 156 11.84 7.30 13.56
CA PHE A 156 10.72 8.24 13.46
C PHE A 156 9.82 7.91 12.27
N GLU A 157 8.79 7.12 12.55
CA GLU A 157 7.80 6.61 11.59
C GLU A 157 6.40 7.12 11.94
N PRO A 158 6.08 8.39 11.62
CA PRO A 158 4.79 8.97 11.94
C PRO A 158 3.66 8.20 11.25
N SER A 159 2.60 7.90 12.00
CA SER A 159 1.40 7.27 11.47
C SER A 159 0.15 7.83 12.15
N MET A 160 -0.94 7.89 11.39
CA MET A 160 -2.23 8.37 11.88
C MET A 160 -3.35 7.59 11.21
N THR A 161 -4.38 7.24 12.00
CA THR A 161 -5.62 6.64 11.51
C THR A 161 -6.79 7.51 11.91
N LEU A 162 -7.66 7.82 10.96
CA LEU A 162 -8.82 8.68 11.10
C LEU A 162 -10.07 7.87 10.76
N ALA A 163 -11.12 8.01 11.57
CA ALA A 163 -12.45 7.58 11.17
C ALA A 163 -13.02 8.57 10.14
N LEU A 164 -13.63 8.04 9.08
CA LEU A 164 -14.30 8.82 8.03
C LEU A 164 -15.83 8.84 8.18
N ASP A 165 -16.34 8.09 9.16
CA ASP A 165 -17.75 8.06 9.54
C ASP A 165 -17.91 7.90 11.05
N GLU A 166 -19.13 8.13 11.56
CA GLU A 166 -19.45 8.02 12.99
C GLU A 166 -19.35 6.58 13.52
N SER A 167 -19.45 5.58 12.64
CA SER A 167 -19.36 4.17 13.03
C SER A 167 -17.91 3.70 13.23
N CYS A 168 -16.94 4.53 12.84
CA CYS A 168 -15.51 4.20 12.77
C CYS A 168 -15.19 3.00 11.88
N ARG A 169 -16.13 2.52 11.06
CA ARG A 169 -15.91 1.38 10.16
C ARG A 169 -15.19 1.80 8.90
N ARG A 170 -15.43 3.01 8.40
CA ARG A 170 -14.60 3.58 7.34
C ARG A 170 -13.47 4.39 7.95
N GLN A 171 -12.24 4.10 7.53
CA GLN A 171 -11.04 4.72 8.06
C GLN A 171 -10.09 5.14 6.95
N ALA A 172 -9.36 6.22 7.17
CA ALA A 172 -8.16 6.57 6.41
C ALA A 172 -6.93 6.40 7.29
N ARG A 173 -5.83 5.91 6.74
CA ARG A 173 -4.56 5.74 7.45
C ARG A 173 -3.41 6.28 6.62
N LEU A 174 -2.61 7.16 7.22
CA LEU A 174 -1.29 7.54 6.76
C LEU A 174 -0.24 6.75 7.57
N MET A 175 0.74 6.18 6.88
CA MET A 175 1.90 5.53 7.48
C MET A 175 3.15 5.88 6.69
N ILE A 176 4.23 6.16 7.41
CA ILE A 176 5.56 6.34 6.83
C ILE A 176 6.46 5.26 7.43
N GLU A 177 7.20 4.56 6.56
CA GLU A 177 8.13 3.50 6.93
C GLU A 177 9.55 3.89 6.53
N THR A 178 10.48 3.75 7.46
CA THR A 178 11.91 4.04 7.30
C THR A 178 12.71 2.73 7.39
N ARG A 179 13.97 2.75 6.91
CA ARG A 179 14.82 1.55 6.84
C ARG A 179 16.21 1.76 7.44
N THR A 180 16.34 2.83 8.24
CA THR A 180 17.59 3.13 8.95
C THR A 180 17.68 2.34 10.25
N ASN A 181 18.90 1.89 10.59
CA ASN A 181 19.16 1.21 11.86
C ASN A 181 20.35 1.83 12.60
N ALA A 182 20.43 1.55 13.91
CA ALA A 182 21.45 2.13 14.78
C ALA A 182 22.90 1.83 14.36
N TYR A 183 23.15 0.72 13.67
CA TYR A 183 24.48 0.38 13.18
C TYR A 183 24.93 1.31 12.05
N GLN A 184 24.04 1.58 11.08
CA GLN A 184 24.27 2.53 9.99
C GLN A 184 24.52 3.93 10.55
N VAL A 185 23.68 4.37 11.49
CA VAL A 185 23.80 5.66 12.17
C VAL A 185 25.16 5.79 12.87
N ARG A 186 25.58 4.78 13.63
CA ARG A 186 26.88 4.80 14.34
C ARG A 186 28.08 4.86 13.39
N ARG A 187 27.98 4.25 12.21
CA ARG A 187 29.06 4.22 11.21
C ARG A 187 29.00 5.38 10.22
N SER A 188 27.92 6.17 10.23
CA SER A 188 27.57 7.14 9.19
C SER A 188 27.65 6.54 7.79
N ASP A 189 27.21 5.29 7.65
CA ASP A 189 27.25 4.52 6.40
C ASP A 189 25.85 4.01 6.08
N PHE A 190 25.22 4.67 5.13
CA PHE A 190 23.84 4.42 4.73
C PHE A 190 23.86 3.85 3.30
N PRO A 191 23.23 2.67 3.08
CA PRO A 191 22.94 2.21 1.73
C PRO A 191 21.88 3.12 1.10
N GLU A 192 21.75 3.05 -0.22
CA GLU A 192 20.57 3.59 -0.89
C GLU A 192 19.39 2.65 -0.61
N ASP A 193 18.34 3.17 -0.01
CA ASP A 193 17.13 2.43 0.34
C ASP A 193 15.91 3.36 0.23
N GLN A 194 14.70 2.82 0.40
CA GLN A 194 13.46 3.55 0.22
C GLN A 194 12.92 4.09 1.56
N ILE A 195 12.36 5.29 1.54
CA ILE A 195 11.37 5.78 2.50
C ILE A 195 10.00 5.58 1.85
N SER A 196 9.12 4.83 2.50
CA SER A 196 7.82 4.48 1.93
C SER A 196 6.70 5.23 2.64
N VAL A 197 5.78 5.82 1.87
CA VAL A 197 4.57 6.47 2.38
C VAL A 197 3.35 5.69 1.88
N TYR A 198 2.55 5.20 2.81
CA TYR A 198 1.30 4.50 2.50
C TYR A 198 0.11 5.31 2.97
N PHE A 199 -0.85 5.51 2.06
CA PHE A 199 -2.15 6.08 2.39
C PHE A 199 -3.26 5.10 2.03
N THR A 200 -4.04 4.70 3.02
CA THR A 200 -5.05 3.64 2.90
C THR A 200 -6.43 4.16 3.27
N ALA A 201 -7.41 3.95 2.40
CA ALA A 201 -8.82 3.98 2.75
C ALA A 201 -9.32 2.55 2.97
N ARG A 202 -9.90 2.28 4.14
CA ARG A 202 -10.36 0.95 4.55
C ARG A 202 -11.82 0.98 4.97
N GLN A 203 -12.57 -0.03 4.55
CA GLN A 203 -13.89 -0.37 5.05
C GLN A 203 -13.79 -1.64 5.90
N TYR A 204 -14.04 -1.54 7.21
CA TYR A 204 -14.12 -2.68 8.12
C TYR A 204 -15.50 -3.33 8.12
N GLY A 205 -15.52 -4.63 8.43
CA GLY A 205 -16.67 -5.49 8.67
C GLY A 205 -17.44 -5.90 7.42
N SER A 206 -18.37 -6.84 7.59
CA SER A 206 -19.22 -7.35 6.52
C SER A 206 -19.95 -6.24 5.75
N LEU A 207 -20.08 -6.40 4.44
CA LEU A 207 -20.78 -5.44 3.59
C LEU A 207 -22.30 -5.69 3.60
N ASP A 208 -23.08 -4.69 3.20
CA ASP A 208 -24.53 -4.85 3.02
C ASP A 208 -24.80 -5.91 1.94
N PRO A 209 -25.84 -6.75 2.08
CA PRO A 209 -26.17 -7.77 1.09
C PRO A 209 -26.37 -7.24 -0.34
N ASN A 210 -26.73 -5.97 -0.51
CA ASN A 210 -26.94 -5.34 -1.81
C ASN A 210 -25.72 -4.58 -2.32
N THR A 211 -24.63 -4.54 -1.56
CA THR A 211 -23.40 -3.84 -1.94
C THR A 211 -22.36 -4.83 -2.42
N SER A 212 -21.85 -4.61 -3.63
CA SER A 212 -20.74 -5.39 -4.17
C SER A 212 -19.38 -4.93 -3.63
N PHE A 213 -18.38 -5.81 -3.74
CA PHE A 213 -17.00 -5.44 -3.44
C PHE A 213 -16.49 -4.34 -4.38
N GLN A 214 -16.84 -4.39 -5.66
CA GLN A 214 -16.43 -3.38 -6.65
C GLN A 214 -17.00 -2.00 -6.32
N GLU A 215 -18.28 -1.90 -5.97
CA GLU A 215 -18.89 -0.63 -5.54
C GLU A 215 -18.20 -0.05 -4.29
N THR A 216 -17.88 -0.93 -3.33
CA THR A 216 -17.16 -0.52 -2.12
C THR A 216 -15.76 -0.01 -2.46
N LEU A 217 -15.04 -0.71 -3.35
CA LEU A 217 -13.70 -0.33 -3.78
C LEU A 217 -13.69 1.04 -4.47
N VAL A 218 -14.66 1.31 -5.36
CA VAL A 218 -14.80 2.61 -6.02
C VAL A 218 -14.96 3.74 -4.99
N GLY A 219 -15.84 3.55 -4.00
CA GLY A 219 -16.02 4.54 -2.93
C GLY A 219 -14.77 4.74 -2.06
N LEU A 220 -14.01 3.67 -1.79
CA LEU A 220 -12.73 3.78 -1.08
C LEU A 220 -11.67 4.51 -1.90
N ARG A 221 -11.60 4.24 -3.21
CA ARG A 221 -10.71 4.95 -4.13
C ARG A 221 -11.00 6.44 -4.15
N GLU A 222 -12.24 6.83 -4.39
CA GLU A 222 -12.63 8.25 -4.46
C GLU A 222 -12.26 9.01 -3.19
N GLN A 223 -12.50 8.40 -2.02
CA GLN A 223 -12.11 9.01 -0.73
C GLN A 223 -10.60 9.06 -0.53
N CYS A 224 -9.88 8.00 -0.93
CA CYS A 224 -8.43 7.93 -0.85
C CYS A 224 -7.78 9.02 -1.71
N GLU A 225 -8.16 9.11 -2.99
CA GLU A 225 -7.65 10.12 -3.92
C GLU A 225 -7.98 11.54 -3.45
N HIS A 226 -9.20 11.79 -3.01
CA HIS A 226 -9.59 13.10 -2.49
C HIS A 226 -8.75 13.55 -1.28
N LEU A 227 -8.52 12.65 -0.32
CA LEU A 227 -7.71 12.96 0.87
C LEU A 227 -6.22 13.07 0.52
N LEU A 228 -5.72 12.25 -0.42
CA LEU A 228 -4.36 12.39 -0.93
C LEU A 228 -4.14 13.77 -1.53
N GLU A 229 -5.01 14.19 -2.45
CA GLU A 229 -4.93 15.47 -3.15
C GLU A 229 -5.04 16.66 -2.19
N THR A 230 -5.97 16.60 -1.23
CA THR A 230 -6.24 17.75 -0.36
C THR A 230 -5.37 17.81 0.88
N GLN A 231 -4.90 16.67 1.40
CA GLN A 231 -4.22 16.61 2.71
C GLN A 231 -2.81 16.04 2.66
N VAL A 232 -2.48 15.09 1.77
CA VAL A 232 -1.22 14.32 1.89
C VAL A 232 -0.14 14.79 0.91
N ILE A 233 -0.50 15.12 -0.32
CA ILE A 233 0.48 15.45 -1.36
C ILE A 233 1.31 16.66 -0.97
N ASP A 234 0.68 17.78 -0.63
CA ASP A 234 1.39 19.03 -0.35
C ASP A 234 1.99 19.08 1.06
N SER A 235 1.43 18.33 2.02
CA SER A 235 1.88 18.36 3.41
C SER A 235 2.87 17.24 3.78
N VAL A 236 2.94 16.17 2.99
CA VAL A 236 3.79 15.00 3.25
C VAL A 236 4.70 14.68 2.06
N LEU A 237 4.13 14.38 0.90
CA LEU A 237 4.92 13.86 -0.23
C LEU A 237 5.87 14.91 -0.81
N ARG A 238 5.39 16.14 -1.07
CA ARG A 238 6.25 17.23 -1.58
C ARG A 238 7.33 17.66 -0.59
N PRO A 239 7.05 17.82 0.72
CA PRO A 239 8.10 18.10 1.70
C PRO A 239 9.19 17.03 1.73
N LEU A 240 8.83 15.74 1.69
CA LEU A 240 9.81 14.65 1.62
C LEU A 240 10.65 14.73 0.34
N ALA A 241 10.01 14.85 -0.82
CA ALA A 241 10.70 15.00 -2.10
C ALA A 241 11.68 16.18 -2.09
N THR A 242 11.24 17.32 -1.55
CA THR A 242 12.05 18.54 -1.47
C THR A 242 13.23 18.35 -0.52
N ALA A 243 12.99 17.77 0.67
CA ALA A 243 14.05 17.52 1.64
C ALA A 243 15.13 16.60 1.04
N ILE A 244 14.74 15.53 0.36
CA ILE A 244 15.65 14.61 -0.34
C ILE A 244 16.45 15.35 -1.41
N ALA A 245 15.80 16.15 -2.25
CA ALA A 245 16.47 16.88 -3.33
C ALA A 245 17.47 17.95 -2.85
N THR A 246 17.40 18.37 -1.58
CA THR A 246 18.30 19.38 -0.99
C THR A 246 19.48 18.79 -0.20
N ARG A 247 19.60 17.47 -0.14
CA ARG A 247 20.67 16.75 0.57
C ARG A 247 21.75 16.29 -0.40
#